data_AF-A0A838VEG7-F1
#
_entry.id   AF-A0A838VEG7-F1
#
_cell.length_a   1.000
_cell.length_b   1.000
_cell.length_c   1.000
_cell.angle_alpha   90.00
_cell.angle_beta   90.00
_cell.angle_gamma   90.00
#
_symmetry.space_group_name_H-M   'P 1'
#
loop_
_entity.id
_entity.type
_entity.pdbx_description
1 polymer ?
#
loop_
_entity_poly.entity_id
_entity_poly.type
_entity_poly.pdbx_seq_one_letter_code
_entity_poly.pdbx_strand_id
1 'polypeptide(L)'
;DVEKTKATMYLWVPTPVDMTSSDFAMSLLQQTGVVVTPGTAFGSGGEGYVRISLIADCDRLGEVLRRFKQAGIRHNTEALASRTEYNAVG
;
A
#
# COMPACT_ATOMS: atom_id res chain seq x y z
N ASP A 1 -12.26 5.82 -23.85
CA ASP A 1 -11.47 5.52 -22.64
C ASP A 1 -11.80 4.15 -22.10
N VAL A 2 -10.78 3.40 -21.68
CA VAL A 2 -10.93 2.12 -20.95
C VAL A 2 -10.90 2.45 -19.47
N GLU A 3 -11.93 2.03 -18.74
CA GLU A 3 -12.02 2.22 -17.29
C GLU A 3 -10.84 1.50 -16.62
N LYS A 4 -10.08 2.20 -15.76
CA LYS A 4 -8.95 1.59 -15.07
C LYS A 4 -9.47 0.43 -14.21
N THR A 5 -8.92 -0.77 -14.42
CA THR A 5 -9.21 -1.92 -13.56
C THR A 5 -8.98 -1.53 -12.11
N LYS A 6 -9.99 -1.75 -11.26
CA LYS A 6 -9.95 -1.43 -9.82
C LYS A 6 -8.79 -2.14 -9.09
N ALA A 7 -8.35 -3.27 -9.63
CA ALA A 7 -7.18 -4.01 -9.20
C ALA A 7 -6.68 -4.93 -10.32
N THR A 8 -5.38 -5.21 -10.35
CA THR A 8 -4.85 -6.41 -11.02
C THR A 8 -4.70 -7.52 -9.97
N MET A 9 -3.90 -8.56 -10.23
CA MET A 9 -3.43 -9.49 -9.19
C MET A 9 -2.61 -8.78 -8.08
N TYR A 10 -2.29 -7.50 -8.26
CA TYR A 10 -1.60 -6.66 -7.31
C TYR A 10 -2.35 -5.35 -7.08
N LEU A 11 -2.31 -4.88 -5.83
CA LEU A 11 -2.70 -3.54 -5.43
C LEU A 11 -1.46 -2.68 -5.20
N TRP A 12 -1.52 -1.45 -5.66
CA TRP A 12 -0.57 -0.40 -5.30
C TRP A 12 -1.24 0.49 -4.25
N VAL A 13 -0.68 0.51 -3.05
CA VAL A 13 -1.24 1.22 -1.91
C VAL A 13 -0.27 2.32 -1.51
N PRO A 14 -0.70 3.57 -1.42
CA PRO A 14 0.17 4.64 -0.98
C PRO A 14 0.55 4.46 0.48
N THR A 15 1.80 4.80 0.77
CA THR A 15 2.35 4.90 2.12
C THR A 15 1.81 6.14 2.84
N PRO A 16 1.91 6.21 4.18
CA PRO A 16 1.73 7.48 4.91
C PRO A 16 2.60 8.60 4.34
N VAL A 17 2.16 9.86 4.45
CA VAL A 17 2.84 11.03 3.84
C VAL A 17 4.29 11.16 4.32
N ASP A 18 4.55 10.85 5.59
CA ASP A 18 5.86 11.04 6.23
C ASP A 18 6.68 9.73 6.31
N MET A 19 6.41 8.76 5.44
CA MET A 19 7.17 7.50 5.37
C MET A 19 7.60 7.19 3.93
N THR A 20 8.84 6.72 3.79
CA THR A 20 9.28 6.16 2.50
C THR A 20 8.61 4.82 2.24
N SER A 21 8.59 4.38 0.98
CA SER A 21 8.11 3.04 0.59
C SER A 21 8.80 1.93 1.40
N SER A 22 10.11 2.05 1.60
CA SER A 22 10.91 1.07 2.34
C SER A 22 10.61 1.09 3.84
N ASP A 23 10.51 2.28 4.44
CA ASP A 23 10.21 2.40 5.87
C ASP A 23 8.83 1.84 6.19
N PHE A 24 7.84 2.12 5.34
CA PHE A 24 6.50 1.58 5.53
C PHE A 24 6.48 0.05 5.38
N ALA A 25 7.14 -0.49 4.36
CA ALA A 25 7.24 -1.95 4.17
C ALA A 25 7.91 -2.64 5.38
N MET A 26 8.98 -2.05 5.92
CA MET A 26 9.68 -2.57 7.10
C MET A 26 8.82 -2.48 8.36
N SER A 27 8.12 -1.35 8.55
CA SER A 27 7.21 -1.14 9.66
C SER A 27 6.07 -2.15 9.68
N LEU A 28 5.47 -2.44 8.51
CA LEU A 28 4.45 -3.49 8.37
C LEU A 28 4.99 -4.87 8.76
N LEU A 29 6.18 -5.23 8.30
CA LEU A 29 6.83 -6.49 8.66
C LEU A 29 7.06 -6.59 10.16
N GLN A 30 7.64 -5.56 10.78
CA GLN A 30 7.97 -5.56 12.21
C GLN A 30 6.72 -5.61 13.10
N GLN A 31 5.67 -4.87 12.76
CA GLN A 31 4.47 -4.78 13.59
C GLN A 31 3.49 -5.95 13.39
N THR A 32 3.46 -6.55 12.19
CA THR A 32 2.40 -7.50 11.81
C THR A 32 2.92 -8.84 11.30
N GLY A 33 4.22 -8.95 11.02
CA GLY A 33 4.80 -10.10 10.36
C GLY A 33 4.37 -10.25 8.89
N VAL A 34 3.76 -9.23 8.29
CA VAL A 34 3.32 -9.25 6.88
C VAL A 34 4.36 -8.56 6.02
N VAL A 35 4.84 -9.28 5.00
CA VAL A 35 5.75 -8.72 3.99
C VAL A 35 4.94 -8.09 2.87
N VAL A 36 5.29 -6.86 2.52
CA VAL A 36 4.85 -6.19 1.28
C VAL A 36 6.07 -5.75 0.48
N THR A 37 5.91 -5.52 -0.82
CA THR A 37 7.03 -5.05 -1.65
C THR A 37 7.07 -3.52 -1.64
N PRO A 38 8.18 -2.87 -1.24
CA PRO A 38 8.31 -1.42 -1.41
C PRO A 38 8.29 -1.07 -2.89
N GLY A 39 7.59 -0.01 -3.27
CA GLY A 39 7.43 0.36 -4.67
C GLY A 39 8.74 0.73 -5.36
N THR A 40 9.75 1.18 -4.60
CA THR A 40 11.13 1.43 -5.08
C THR A 40 11.79 0.21 -5.71
N ALA A 41 11.35 -1.01 -5.38
CA ALA A 41 11.79 -2.24 -6.05
C ALA A 41 11.42 -2.28 -7.56
N PHE A 42 10.53 -1.40 -8.02
CA PHE A 42 10.11 -1.25 -9.42
C PHE A 42 10.63 0.05 -10.06
N GLY A 43 11.55 0.75 -9.40
CA GLY A 43 12.13 2.02 -9.85
C GLY A 43 11.65 3.22 -9.02
N SER A 44 12.26 4.39 -9.27
CA SER A 44 12.00 5.62 -8.51
C SER A 44 10.54 6.09 -8.57
N GLY A 45 9.83 5.80 -9.67
CA GLY A 45 8.40 6.11 -9.81
C GLY A 45 7.47 5.34 -8.84
N GLY A 46 7.99 4.33 -8.13
CA GLY A 46 7.24 3.61 -7.09
C GLY A 46 7.47 4.14 -5.67
N GLU A 47 8.26 5.21 -5.48
CA GLU A 47 8.39 5.86 -4.18
C GLU A 47 7.03 6.40 -3.69
N GLY A 48 6.80 6.30 -2.38
CA GLY A 48 5.51 6.62 -1.76
C GLY A 48 4.44 5.53 -1.88
N TYR A 49 4.72 4.37 -2.45
CA TYR A 49 3.78 3.23 -2.56
C TYR A 49 4.39 1.89 -2.10
N VAL A 50 3.53 0.98 -1.65
CA VAL A 50 3.82 -0.45 -1.51
C VAL A 50 2.93 -1.27 -2.43
N ARG A 51 3.42 -2.43 -2.86
CA ARG A 51 2.67 -3.38 -3.67
C ARG A 51 2.24 -4.58 -2.82
N ILE A 52 0.94 -4.89 -2.86
CA ILE A 52 0.31 -6.01 -2.17
C ILE A 52 -0.18 -7.03 -3.19
N SER A 53 0.19 -8.29 -3.01
CA SER A 53 -0.31 -9.40 -3.85
C SER A 53 -1.69 -9.86 -3.37
N LEU A 54 -2.61 -10.05 -4.31
CA LEU A 54 -3.95 -10.62 -4.08
C LEU A 54 -4.03 -12.11 -4.47
N ILE A 55 -2.90 -12.76 -4.74
CA ILE A 55 -2.82 -14.12 -5.29
C ILE A 55 -2.91 -15.20 -4.19
N ALA A 56 -3.08 -14.81 -2.93
CA ALA A 56 -3.29 -15.75 -1.83
C ALA A 56 -4.79 -16.05 -1.64
N ASP A 57 -5.09 -17.21 -1.07
CA ASP A 57 -6.47 -17.59 -0.74
C ASP A 57 -7.13 -16.60 0.23
N CYS A 58 -8.46 -16.48 0.15
CA CYS A 58 -9.26 -15.52 0.92
C CYS A 58 -8.98 -15.58 2.43
N ASP A 59 -8.77 -16.78 2.99
CA ASP A 59 -8.48 -16.93 4.42
C ASP A 59 -7.13 -16.29 4.81
N ARG A 60 -6.14 -16.41 3.93
CA ARG A 60 -4.81 -15.82 4.15
C ARG A 60 -4.83 -14.31 3.96
N LEU A 61 -5.61 -13.81 3.00
CA LEU A 61 -5.85 -12.36 2.87
C LEU A 61 -6.63 -11.83 4.09
N GLY A 62 -7.61 -12.59 4.59
CA GLY A 62 -8.37 -12.27 5.81
C GLY A 62 -7.48 -12.19 7.05
N GLU A 63 -6.51 -13.10 7.18
CA GLU A 63 -5.47 -13.05 8.22
C GLU A 63 -4.68 -11.74 8.18
N VAL A 64 -4.18 -11.35 6.99
CA VAL A 64 -3.43 -10.11 6.79
C VAL A 64 -4.27 -8.91 7.23
N LEU A 65 -5.53 -8.82 6.77
CA LEU A 65 -6.43 -7.72 7.13
C LEU A 65 -6.68 -7.65 8.64
N ARG A 66 -6.81 -8.81 9.31
CA ARG A 66 -7.00 -8.86 10.76
C ARG A 66 -5.77 -8.37 11.52
N ARG A 67 -4.56 -8.77 11.10
CA ARG A 67 -3.30 -8.28 11.71
C ARG A 67 -3.13 -6.78 11.51
N PHE A 68 -3.44 -6.27 10.31
CA PHE A 68 -3.43 -4.83 10.05
C PHE A 68 -4.40 -4.09 10.98
N LYS A 69 -5.63 -4.58 11.12
CA LYS A 69 -6.61 -4.00 12.03
C LYS A 69 -6.12 -4.00 13.49
N GLN A 70 -5.50 -5.09 13.96
CA GLN A 70 -4.96 -5.19 15.32
C GLN A 70 -3.81 -4.22 15.58
N ALA A 71 -2.96 -3.99 14.58
CA ALA A 71 -1.87 -3.01 14.63
C ALA A 71 -2.32 -1.57 14.31
N GLY A 72 -3.62 -1.32 14.14
CA GLY A 72 -4.15 0.01 13.83
C GLY A 72 -3.87 0.51 12.41
N ILE A 73 -3.38 -0.36 11.52
CA ILE A 73 -3.13 -0.04 10.11
C ILE A 73 -4.47 -0.05 9.38
N ARG A 74 -4.82 1.11 8.82
CA ARG A 74 -6.09 1.31 8.11
C ARG A 74 -5.89 2.28 6.96
N HIS A 75 -6.65 2.07 5.89
CA HIS A 75 -6.71 3.01 4.79
C HIS A 75 -7.54 4.24 5.20
N ASN A 76 -6.97 5.44 5.04
CA ASN A 76 -7.70 6.70 5.19
C ASN A 76 -7.94 7.32 3.81
N THR A 77 -9.20 7.36 3.39
CA THR A 77 -9.61 7.87 2.08
C THR A 77 -9.45 9.39 1.96
N GLU A 78 -9.47 10.14 3.07
CA GLU A 78 -9.32 11.60 3.09
C GLU A 78 -7.87 12.03 2.79
N ALA A 79 -6.89 11.22 3.18
CA ALA A 79 -5.46 11.48 2.96
C ALA A 79 -5.02 11.29 1.49
N LEU A 80 -5.84 10.67 0.64
CA LEU A 80 -5.55 10.49 -0.78
C LEU A 80 -5.89 11.71 -1.63
N ALA A 81 -6.94 12.45 -1.23
CA ALA A 81 -7.41 13.63 -1.95
C ALA A 81 -6.32 14.72 -1.92
N SER A 82 -5.73 14.96 -0.75
CA SER A 82 -4.63 15.92 -0.56
C SER A 82 -3.35 15.55 -1.31
N ARG A 83 -3.11 14.25 -1.58
CA ARG A 83 -1.92 13.79 -2.32
C ARG A 83 -2.09 13.83 -3.84
N THR A 84 -3.33 13.66 -4.32
CA THR A 84 -3.67 13.86 -5.74
C THR A 84 -3.55 15.33 -6.13
N GLU A 85 -3.96 16.22 -5.23
CA GLU A 85 -3.78 17.67 -5.39
C GLU A 85 -2.30 18.08 -5.37
N TYR A 86 -1.48 17.54 -4.46
CA TYR A 86 -0.03 17.82 -4.41
C TYR A 86 0.71 17.37 -5.69
N ASN A 87 0.43 16.15 -6.19
CA ASN A 87 1.07 15.62 -7.40
C ASN A 87 0.54 16.24 -8.71
N ALA A 88 -0.57 16.97 -8.69
CA ALA A 88 -1.11 17.67 -9.86
C ALA A 88 -0.49 19.06 -10.08
N VAL A 89 0.27 19.57 -9.11
CA VAL A 89 0.95 20.88 -9.14
C VAL A 89 2.44 20.74 -9.48
N GLY A 90 2.95 19.51 -9.63
CA GLY A 90 4.33 19.18 -9.97
C GLY A 90 4.54 18.69 -11.39
#